data_AF-A0A956GED4-F1
#
_entry.id   AF-A0A956GED4-F1
#
_cell.length_a   1.000
_cell.length_b   1.000
_cell.length_c   1.000
_cell.angle_alpha   90.00
_cell.angle_beta   90.00
_cell.angle_gamma   90.00
#
_symmetry.space_group_name_H-M   'P 1'
#
loop_
_entity.id
_entity.type
_entity.pdbx_description
1 polymer ?
#
loop_
_entity_poly.entity_id
_entity_poly.type
_entity_poly.pdbx_seq_one_letter_code
_entity_poly.pdbx_strand_id
1 'polypeptide(L)'
;MGSKLSQALRAALAGIEGGRLDRADDLLRTAWRMAPYPQIAAALEVLVAELPSALVAEDGMAPSFDSSDEADLAWHNAAADAGPRDRLLLLRAAADGNSRQGATRLHAAEGWVGGDPRLQRALVELAEAIPFRARSTKQFWVEVFARGAEIDDATVRARLLATATLFRRDIHAVMAQWMVQRLDLVMARAPPPRTPAPPDAETAPLLDKLSELTAKLAARARQRETQADPDALLAAIYQAPSDDSARRVYADYLVERGDPRGELIHLQLRSHQLGRDERRREKQLLARHGKDWLGPLAKVVLAKGLRYERGFVAACVVSSRSERDLAAVAGDPRWSTVVELLGTPTEAIACDETLRALRTLEADCALVDAFERRARATAIETLQLHLPVPHNAQALFDNPHVDTPAVAAVFDEADLAPLRTLHSMPRLQRLILLPAESTALVAQYLRPADYGWIFEIPQARQLELLELEIRLEYAGELLAYVAAQRFPIRVVRTPSEQLLRFEATFGEDRRAQVILPLRADEGTAYWARHFGRLLTSLAKGPVDRVTVTLAGKKRLARDARAELERVAATLDDVEVVLPV
;
A
#
# COMPACT_ATOMS: atom_id res chain seq x y z
N MET A 1 15.77 55.16 29.64
CA MET A 1 15.69 53.68 29.79
C MET A 1 14.37 53.25 29.20
N GLY A 2 14.39 52.38 28.19
CA GLY A 2 13.18 52.02 27.46
C GLY A 2 12.21 51.16 28.27
N SER A 3 10.96 51.06 27.82
CA SER A 3 9.95 50.21 28.46
C SER A 3 10.44 48.76 28.56
N LYS A 4 9.98 48.00 29.58
CA LYS A 4 10.34 46.57 29.72
C LYS A 4 10.02 45.78 28.45
N LEU A 5 8.96 46.14 27.73
CA LEU A 5 8.59 45.56 26.45
C LEU A 5 9.63 45.87 25.36
N SER A 6 10.01 47.14 25.20
CA SER A 6 11.05 47.55 24.24
C SER A 6 12.39 46.87 24.51
N GLN A 7 12.75 46.66 25.79
CA GLN A 7 13.96 45.90 26.15
C GLN A 7 13.87 44.43 25.75
N ALA A 8 12.73 43.77 26.01
CA ALA A 8 12.51 42.38 25.60
C ALA A 8 12.55 42.22 24.08
N LEU A 9 11.91 43.13 23.32
CA LEU A 9 11.92 43.11 21.86
C LEU A 9 13.33 43.33 21.29
N ARG A 10 14.11 44.27 21.81
CA ARG A 10 15.52 44.46 21.39
C ARG A 10 16.36 43.20 21.60
N ALA A 11 16.20 42.56 22.77
CA ALA A 11 16.92 41.33 23.07
C ALA A 11 16.48 40.16 22.18
N ALA A 12 15.19 40.07 21.86
CA ALA A 12 14.65 39.07 20.93
C ALA A 12 15.20 39.27 19.51
N LEU A 13 15.19 40.51 19.00
CA LEU A 13 15.74 40.85 17.68
C LEU A 13 17.22 40.46 17.58
N ALA A 14 18.03 40.82 18.59
CA ALA A 14 19.43 40.43 18.64
C ALA A 14 19.63 38.90 18.72
N GLY A 15 18.69 38.18 19.34
CA GLY A 15 18.64 36.72 19.35
C GLY A 15 18.40 36.14 17.96
N ILE A 16 17.42 36.67 17.22
CA ILE A 16 17.09 36.27 15.85
C ILE A 16 18.27 36.51 14.91
N GLU A 17 18.85 37.72 14.94
CA GLU A 17 19.99 38.08 14.08
C GLU A 17 21.24 37.27 14.41
N GLY A 18 21.44 36.94 15.69
CA GLY A 18 22.55 36.11 16.17
C GLY A 18 22.30 34.60 16.11
N GLY A 19 21.18 34.13 15.56
CA GLY A 19 20.86 32.70 15.43
C GLY A 19 20.49 31.97 16.73
N ARG A 20 20.29 32.68 17.84
CA ARG A 20 19.85 32.12 19.13
C ARG A 20 18.33 32.13 19.22
N LEU A 21 17.70 31.27 18.40
CA LEU A 21 16.26 31.28 18.17
C LEU A 21 15.45 30.81 19.39
N ASP A 22 16.00 29.90 20.19
CA ASP A 22 15.47 29.45 21.47
C ASP A 22 15.25 30.62 22.45
N ARG A 23 16.30 31.42 22.65
CA ARG A 23 16.27 32.60 23.51
C ARG A 23 15.38 33.69 22.94
N ALA A 24 15.34 33.84 21.62
CA ALA A 24 14.44 34.78 20.95
C ALA A 24 12.98 34.39 21.18
N ASP A 25 12.62 33.10 21.06
CA ASP A 25 11.27 32.59 21.32
C ASP A 25 10.82 32.90 22.75
N ASP A 26 11.66 32.61 23.75
CA ASP A 26 11.38 32.89 25.17
C ASP A 26 11.12 34.38 25.44
N LEU A 27 11.93 35.25 24.84
CA LEU A 27 11.78 36.70 24.97
C LEU A 27 10.53 37.21 24.26
N LEU A 28 10.17 36.65 23.10
CA LEU A 28 8.94 36.99 22.38
C LEU A 28 7.70 36.51 23.12
N ARG A 29 7.70 35.31 23.72
CA ARG A 29 6.60 34.86 24.61
C ARG A 29 6.46 35.78 25.82
N THR A 30 7.58 36.25 26.38
CA THR A 30 7.56 37.23 27.47
C THR A 30 6.97 38.56 26.99
N ALA A 31 7.40 39.08 25.84
CA ALA A 31 6.86 40.30 25.23
C ALA A 31 5.36 40.19 24.93
N TRP A 32 4.90 39.03 24.43
CA TRP A 32 3.48 38.73 24.20
C TRP A 32 2.63 38.84 25.48
N ARG A 33 3.13 38.31 26.60
CA ARG A 33 2.47 38.42 27.91
C ARG A 33 2.40 39.87 28.41
N MET A 34 3.33 40.73 27.98
CA MET A 34 3.29 42.15 28.30
C MET A 34 2.30 42.91 27.40
N ALA A 35 2.33 42.66 26.09
CA ALA A 35 1.42 43.25 25.11
C ALA A 35 1.24 42.33 23.89
N PRO A 36 0.02 41.89 23.56
CA PRO A 36 -0.23 40.90 22.51
C PRO A 36 -0.28 41.54 21.11
N TYR A 37 0.86 42.07 20.65
CA TYR A 37 0.98 42.63 19.30
C TYR A 37 0.99 41.54 18.22
N PRO A 38 0.21 41.66 17.12
CA PRO A 38 0.17 40.65 16.06
C PRO A 38 1.53 40.29 15.45
N GLN A 39 2.46 41.25 15.39
CA GLN A 39 3.82 41.05 14.90
C GLN A 39 4.59 40.03 15.76
N ILE A 40 4.36 40.01 17.06
CA ILE A 40 4.97 39.03 17.98
C ILE A 40 4.40 37.64 17.74
N ALA A 41 3.07 37.53 17.58
CA ALA A 41 2.44 36.25 17.24
C ALA A 41 2.95 35.70 15.91
N ALA A 42 3.06 36.54 14.88
CA ALA A 42 3.59 36.13 13.58
C ALA A 42 5.05 35.65 13.66
N ALA A 43 5.89 36.32 14.46
CA ALA A 43 7.28 35.91 14.68
C ALA A 43 7.37 34.55 15.39
N LEU A 44 6.59 34.34 16.45
CA LEU A 44 6.55 33.07 17.19
C LEU A 44 6.15 31.89 16.30
N GLU A 45 5.18 32.08 15.40
CA GLU A 45 4.77 31.05 14.42
C GLU A 45 5.87 30.65 13.46
N VAL A 46 6.67 31.61 12.99
CA VAL A 46 7.76 31.29 12.05
C VAL A 46 8.92 30.63 12.79
N LEU A 47 9.24 31.10 13.99
CA LEU A 47 10.38 30.58 14.77
C LEU A 47 10.16 29.15 15.26
N VAL A 48 8.92 28.76 15.56
CA VAL A 48 8.65 27.44 16.18
C VAL A 48 9.15 26.28 15.33
N ALA A 49 9.15 26.41 13.99
CA ALA A 49 9.61 25.37 13.07
C ALA A 49 11.14 25.15 13.12
N GLU A 50 11.90 26.17 13.56
CA GLU A 50 13.37 26.13 13.63
C GLU A 50 13.87 25.75 15.04
N LEU A 51 12.96 25.63 16.03
CA LEU A 51 13.34 25.22 17.39
C LEU A 51 13.62 23.71 17.46
N PRO A 52 14.52 23.25 18.35
CA PRO A 52 14.70 21.83 18.63
C PRO A 52 13.39 21.17 19.08
N SER A 53 13.23 19.90 18.72
CA SER A 53 12.12 19.06 19.17
C SER A 53 12.69 17.70 19.56
N ALA A 54 12.28 17.17 20.71
CA ALA A 54 12.60 15.79 21.10
C ALA A 54 11.62 14.78 20.49
N LEU A 55 10.50 15.27 19.94
CA LEU A 55 9.43 14.46 19.36
C LEU A 55 9.58 14.25 17.86
N VAL A 56 10.30 15.13 17.18
CA VAL A 56 10.62 15.00 15.77
C VAL A 56 11.80 14.05 15.66
N ALA A 57 11.57 12.86 15.11
CA ALA A 57 12.64 11.90 14.84
C ALA A 57 13.63 12.44 13.79
N GLU A 58 14.77 11.78 13.61
CA GLU A 58 15.80 12.18 12.61
C GLU A 58 15.24 12.33 11.18
N ASP A 59 14.09 11.73 10.90
CA ASP A 59 13.38 11.81 9.63
C ASP A 59 12.49 13.06 9.48
N GLY A 60 12.20 13.81 10.54
CA GLY A 60 11.41 15.05 10.46
C GLY A 60 9.91 14.90 10.74
N MET A 61 9.42 13.70 11.11
CA MET A 61 7.99 13.46 11.32
C MET A 61 7.40 14.14 12.57
N ALA A 62 6.17 14.65 12.43
CA ALA A 62 5.35 15.00 13.59
C ALA A 62 4.86 13.73 14.31
N PRO A 63 4.85 13.69 15.64
CA PRO A 63 4.41 12.52 16.39
C PRO A 63 2.91 12.28 16.20
N SER A 64 2.51 11.04 15.93
CA SER A 64 1.10 10.60 15.93
C SER A 64 0.89 9.52 16.99
N PHE A 65 -0.25 9.59 17.67
CA PHE A 65 -0.53 8.76 18.84
C PHE A 65 -1.81 7.96 18.64
N ASP A 66 -1.67 6.70 18.24
CA ASP A 66 -2.82 5.82 18.06
C ASP A 66 -3.57 5.54 19.38
N SER A 67 -4.62 4.71 19.31
CA SER A 67 -5.45 4.44 20.49
C SER A 67 -4.83 3.44 21.48
N SER A 68 -3.56 3.04 21.31
CA SER A 68 -2.89 2.12 22.24
C SER A 68 -2.51 2.81 23.55
N ASP A 69 -2.46 2.04 24.63
CA ASP A 69 -2.03 2.53 25.95
C ASP A 69 -0.54 2.96 25.92
N GLU A 70 0.26 2.33 25.08
CA GLU A 70 1.69 2.62 24.90
C GLU A 70 1.88 3.99 24.23
N ALA A 71 1.11 4.29 23.17
CA ALA A 71 1.10 5.62 22.55
C ALA A 71 0.57 6.69 23.51
N ASP A 72 -0.45 6.38 24.31
CA ASP A 72 -1.00 7.32 25.29
C ASP A 72 0.00 7.65 26.40
N LEU A 73 0.70 6.64 26.92
CA LEU A 73 1.78 6.82 27.88
C LEU A 73 2.94 7.62 27.28
N ALA A 74 3.30 7.36 26.02
CA ALA A 74 4.34 8.12 25.33
C ALA A 74 3.98 9.60 25.20
N TRP A 75 2.71 9.93 24.87
CA TRP A 75 2.23 11.31 24.85
C TRP A 75 2.40 11.97 26.22
N HIS A 76 1.95 11.30 27.30
CA HIS A 76 2.02 11.85 28.65
C HIS A 76 3.45 12.02 29.16
N ASN A 77 4.35 11.09 28.85
CA ASN A 77 5.76 11.21 29.17
C ASN A 77 6.40 12.39 28.46
N ALA A 78 6.12 12.56 27.16
CA ALA A 78 6.64 13.69 26.40
C ALA A 78 6.09 15.03 26.90
N ALA A 79 4.83 15.07 27.33
CA ALA A 79 4.18 16.28 27.82
C ALA A 79 4.81 16.86 29.10
N ALA A 80 5.42 16.02 29.96
CA ALA A 80 5.96 16.44 31.25
C ALA A 80 7.04 17.52 31.13
N ASP A 81 7.98 17.35 30.18
CA ASP A 81 9.14 18.24 29.99
C ASP A 81 9.15 18.91 28.60
N ALA A 82 8.00 18.93 27.92
CA ALA A 82 7.88 19.43 26.55
C ALA A 82 8.34 20.89 26.41
N GLY A 83 9.27 21.14 25.48
CA GLY A 83 9.65 22.46 25.02
C GLY A 83 8.56 23.13 24.17
N PRO A 84 8.74 24.39 23.73
CA PRO A 84 7.71 25.15 23.01
C PRO A 84 7.21 24.47 21.73
N ARG A 85 8.12 23.92 20.92
CA ARG A 85 7.78 23.17 19.69
C ARG A 85 7.05 21.87 20.02
N ASP A 86 7.54 21.12 21.00
CA ASP A 86 6.94 19.85 21.42
C ASP A 86 5.52 20.03 21.96
N ARG A 87 5.27 21.08 22.77
CA ARG A 87 3.91 21.41 23.24
C ARG A 87 2.95 21.68 22.10
N LEU A 88 3.39 22.39 21.07
CA LEU A 88 2.58 22.67 19.89
C LEU A 88 2.24 21.37 19.13
N LEU A 89 3.22 20.49 18.93
CA LEU A 89 3.02 19.19 18.28
C LEU A 89 2.08 18.29 19.09
N LEU A 90 2.30 18.17 20.40
CA LEU A 90 1.47 17.38 21.31
C LEU A 90 0.02 17.89 21.36
N LEU A 91 -0.18 19.21 21.37
CA LEU A 91 -1.52 19.80 21.38
C LEU A 91 -2.26 19.55 20.04
N ARG A 92 -1.55 19.62 18.91
CA ARG A 92 -2.13 19.28 17.59
C ARG A 92 -2.53 17.80 17.50
N ALA A 93 -1.73 16.92 18.10
CA ALA A 93 -2.01 15.48 18.16
C ALA A 93 -2.91 15.07 19.34
N ALA A 94 -3.45 16.04 20.10
CA ALA A 94 -4.23 15.75 21.31
C ALA A 94 -5.50 14.95 21.02
N ALA A 95 -6.06 15.01 19.80
CA ALA A 95 -7.23 14.20 19.41
C ALA A 95 -6.89 12.91 18.66
N ASP A 96 -5.62 12.56 18.51
CA ASP A 96 -5.27 11.26 17.92
C ASP A 96 -5.80 10.11 18.81
N GLY A 97 -6.13 8.98 18.18
CA GLY A 97 -6.69 7.82 18.88
C GLY A 97 -8.18 8.00 19.19
N ASN A 98 -8.55 8.05 20.48
CA ASN A 98 -9.95 8.10 20.91
C ASN A 98 -10.26 9.28 21.84
N SER A 99 -11.56 9.63 21.96
CA SER A 99 -11.98 10.83 22.69
C SER A 99 -11.71 10.80 24.19
N ARG A 100 -11.56 9.63 24.82
CA ARG A 100 -11.24 9.53 26.25
C ARG A 100 -9.78 9.93 26.49
N GLN A 101 -8.87 9.36 25.70
CA GLN A 101 -7.46 9.73 25.69
C GLN A 101 -7.28 11.19 25.29
N GLY A 102 -8.01 11.67 24.28
CA GLY A 102 -7.93 13.08 23.92
C GLY A 102 -8.39 14.03 25.03
N ALA A 103 -9.36 13.63 25.85
CA ALA A 103 -9.77 14.40 27.02
C ALA A 103 -8.66 14.43 28.09
N THR A 104 -8.03 13.29 28.40
CA THR A 104 -6.93 13.24 29.40
C THR A 104 -5.70 14.02 28.94
N ARG A 105 -5.37 13.98 27.64
CA ARG A 105 -4.29 14.77 27.04
C ARG A 105 -4.56 16.28 27.12
N LEU A 106 -5.77 16.73 26.75
CA LEU A 106 -6.15 18.14 26.88
C LEU A 106 -6.22 18.62 28.33
N HIS A 107 -6.56 17.73 29.26
CA HIS A 107 -6.50 18.01 30.69
C HIS A 107 -5.04 18.19 31.16
N ALA A 108 -4.14 17.30 30.75
CA ALA A 108 -2.71 17.41 31.06
C ALA A 108 -2.04 18.67 30.45
N ALA A 109 -2.62 19.22 29.38
CA ALA A 109 -2.20 20.49 28.76
C ALA A 109 -2.76 21.75 29.45
N GLU A 110 -3.28 21.63 30.69
CA GLU A 110 -3.75 22.78 31.46
C GLU A 110 -2.67 23.84 31.65
N GLY A 111 -3.02 25.10 31.40
CA GLY A 111 -2.10 26.24 31.52
C GLY A 111 -1.10 26.38 30.36
N TRP A 112 -1.12 25.49 29.37
CA TRP A 112 -0.26 25.61 28.19
C TRP A 112 -0.74 26.73 27.25
N VAL A 113 -2.05 26.90 27.14
CA VAL A 113 -2.67 27.77 26.12
C VAL A 113 -2.53 29.25 26.50
N GLY A 114 -2.55 29.56 27.80
CA GLY A 114 -2.37 30.91 28.30
C GLY A 114 -1.02 31.54 27.90
N GLY A 115 -1.08 32.69 27.22
CA GLY A 115 0.12 33.48 26.92
C GLY A 115 1.07 32.92 25.85
N ASP A 116 0.65 31.94 25.05
CA ASP A 116 1.31 31.54 23.80
C ASP A 116 0.31 31.54 22.64
N PRO A 117 0.40 32.49 21.68
CA PRO A 117 -0.58 32.62 20.60
C PRO A 117 -0.61 31.41 19.65
N ARG A 118 0.45 30.60 19.61
CA ARG A 118 0.51 29.39 18.77
C ARG A 118 -0.37 28.29 19.33
N LEU A 119 -0.30 28.09 20.65
CA LEU A 119 -1.10 27.08 21.36
C LEU A 119 -2.58 27.48 21.39
N GLN A 120 -2.87 28.77 21.52
CA GLN A 120 -4.24 29.29 21.38
C GLN A 120 -4.82 28.97 20.00
N ARG A 121 -4.06 29.20 18.93
CA ARG A 121 -4.51 28.90 17.58
C ARG A 121 -4.67 27.41 17.33
N ALA A 122 -3.72 26.59 17.78
CA ALA A 122 -3.78 25.13 17.64
C ALA A 122 -5.02 24.54 18.33
N LEU A 123 -5.40 25.06 19.51
CA LEU A 123 -6.63 24.65 20.17
C LEU A 123 -7.90 25.02 19.36
N VAL A 124 -7.91 26.19 18.74
CA VAL A 124 -9.04 26.61 17.89
C VAL A 124 -9.11 25.78 16.61
N GLU A 125 -7.97 25.49 15.97
CA GLU A 125 -7.88 24.57 14.83
C GLU A 125 -8.42 23.18 15.18
N LEU A 126 -8.10 22.67 16.37
CA LEU A 126 -8.66 21.43 16.88
C LEU A 126 -10.19 21.49 17.04
N ALA A 127 -10.72 22.60 17.55
CA ALA A 127 -12.16 22.80 17.68
C ALA A 127 -12.87 22.90 16.31
N GLU A 128 -12.24 23.54 15.32
CA GLU A 128 -12.75 23.66 13.96
C GLU A 128 -12.73 22.35 13.17
N ALA A 129 -11.75 21.47 13.45
CA ALA A 129 -11.66 20.15 12.81
C ALA A 129 -12.78 19.19 13.24
N ILE A 130 -13.36 19.41 14.43
CA ILE A 130 -14.44 18.59 15.01
C ILE A 130 -14.09 17.08 14.95
N PRO A 131 -12.99 16.64 15.60
CA PRO A 131 -12.49 15.27 15.48
C PRO A 131 -13.48 14.23 16.00
N PHE A 132 -14.34 14.63 16.95
CA PHE A 132 -15.27 13.74 17.62
C PHE A 132 -16.70 14.30 17.62
N ARG A 133 -17.63 13.52 17.05
CA ARG A 133 -19.02 13.97 16.78
C ARG A 133 -20.10 13.27 17.62
N ALA A 134 -19.75 12.16 18.30
CA ALA A 134 -20.71 11.35 19.03
C ALA A 134 -21.05 11.94 20.41
N ARG A 135 -22.24 11.65 20.95
CA ARG A 135 -22.66 12.12 22.29
C ARG A 135 -21.76 11.60 23.42
N SER A 136 -21.08 10.47 23.22
CA SER A 136 -20.14 9.89 24.19
C SER A 136 -18.87 10.72 24.36
N THR A 137 -18.59 11.68 23.47
CA THR A 137 -17.32 12.44 23.45
C THR A 137 -17.43 13.79 24.18
N LYS A 138 -18.47 13.98 24.99
CA LYS A 138 -18.69 15.22 25.77
C LYS A 138 -17.50 15.61 26.62
N GLN A 139 -16.82 14.65 27.26
CA GLN A 139 -15.68 14.96 28.13
C GLN A 139 -14.52 15.61 27.38
N PHE A 140 -14.23 15.15 26.15
CA PHE A 140 -13.26 15.80 25.28
C PHE A 140 -13.60 17.27 25.05
N TRP A 141 -14.85 17.56 24.69
CA TRP A 141 -15.29 18.93 24.43
C TRP A 141 -15.33 19.80 25.69
N VAL A 142 -15.57 19.22 26.86
CA VAL A 142 -15.43 19.95 28.14
C VAL A 142 -14.00 20.45 28.31
N GLU A 143 -13.00 19.62 28.02
CA GLU A 143 -11.58 20.00 28.12
C GLU A 143 -11.17 21.00 27.02
N VAL A 144 -11.64 20.83 25.77
CA VAL A 144 -11.40 21.83 24.70
C VAL A 144 -11.89 23.21 25.13
N PHE A 145 -13.13 23.32 25.64
CA PHE A 145 -13.67 24.61 26.06
C PHE A 145 -13.00 25.14 27.33
N ALA A 146 -12.61 24.27 28.26
CA ALA A 146 -11.86 24.66 29.45
C ALA A 146 -10.52 25.31 29.07
N ARG A 147 -9.72 24.68 28.19
CA ARG A 147 -8.49 25.28 27.65
C ARG A 147 -8.80 26.54 26.82
N GLY A 148 -9.96 26.58 26.17
CA GLY A 148 -10.43 27.75 25.41
C GLY A 148 -10.60 28.99 26.29
N ALA A 149 -10.90 28.83 27.58
CA ALA A 149 -11.00 29.94 28.53
C ALA A 149 -9.65 30.64 28.76
N GLU A 150 -8.54 29.95 28.51
CA GLU A 150 -7.17 30.46 28.64
C GLU A 150 -6.76 31.36 27.45
N ILE A 151 -7.52 31.35 26.34
CA ILE A 151 -7.22 32.13 25.13
C ILE A 151 -7.34 33.62 25.43
N ASP A 152 -6.23 34.31 25.51
CA ASP A 152 -6.20 35.74 25.85
C ASP A 152 -6.03 36.66 24.63
N ASP A 153 -5.87 36.11 23.42
CA ASP A 153 -5.94 36.88 22.17
C ASP A 153 -7.40 37.11 21.75
N ALA A 154 -7.77 38.38 21.51
CA ALA A 154 -9.13 38.75 21.12
C ALA A 154 -9.55 38.17 19.76
N THR A 155 -8.64 38.12 18.80
CA THR A 155 -8.88 37.59 17.45
C THR A 155 -9.05 36.08 17.50
N VAL A 156 -8.16 35.37 18.21
CA VAL A 156 -8.24 33.90 18.34
C VAL A 156 -9.48 33.50 19.14
N ARG A 157 -9.83 34.25 20.19
CA ARG A 157 -11.06 34.01 20.95
C ARG A 157 -12.31 34.22 20.11
N ALA A 158 -12.35 35.25 19.25
CA ALA A 158 -13.45 35.46 18.33
C ALA A 158 -13.60 34.28 17.34
N ARG A 159 -12.48 33.72 16.87
CA ARG A 159 -12.46 32.51 16.02
C ARG A 159 -13.00 31.29 16.78
N LEU A 160 -12.65 31.10 18.06
CA LEU A 160 -13.24 30.04 18.88
C LEU A 160 -14.77 30.19 18.98
N LEU A 161 -15.28 31.40 19.26
CA LEU A 161 -16.72 31.65 19.34
C LEU A 161 -17.43 31.36 18.01
N ALA A 162 -16.77 31.62 16.88
CA ALA A 162 -17.31 31.34 15.54
C ALA A 162 -17.51 29.83 15.27
N THR A 163 -16.81 28.94 15.99
CA THR A 163 -17.00 27.47 15.87
C THR A 163 -18.43 27.03 16.22
N ALA A 164 -19.19 27.84 16.98
CA ALA A 164 -20.61 27.59 17.24
C ALA A 164 -21.43 27.41 15.96
N THR A 165 -21.08 28.12 14.87
CA THR A 165 -21.72 27.95 13.57
C THR A 165 -21.39 26.61 12.94
N LEU A 166 -20.13 26.16 13.05
CA LEU A 166 -19.70 24.85 12.57
C LEU A 166 -20.39 23.72 13.34
N PHE A 167 -20.48 23.84 14.67
CA PHE A 167 -21.17 22.85 15.49
C PHE A 167 -22.64 22.72 15.10
N ARG A 168 -23.35 23.83 14.87
CA ARG A 168 -24.76 23.79 14.43
C ARG A 168 -24.94 23.15 13.05
N ARG A 169 -23.94 23.28 12.17
CA ARG A 169 -23.97 22.72 10.81
C ARG A 169 -23.62 21.22 10.77
N ASP A 170 -22.57 20.83 11.47
CA ASP A 170 -21.88 19.54 11.26
C ASP A 170 -22.14 18.49 12.35
N ILE A 171 -22.78 18.88 13.45
CA ILE A 171 -23.10 18.01 14.59
C ILE A 171 -24.62 17.87 14.75
N HIS A 172 -25.06 16.67 15.16
CA HIS A 172 -26.47 16.41 15.48
C HIS A 172 -27.03 17.45 16.47
N ALA A 173 -28.19 18.03 16.14
CA ALA A 173 -28.79 19.19 16.80
C ALA A 173 -28.69 19.22 18.34
N VAL A 174 -29.09 18.15 19.02
CA VAL A 174 -29.03 18.05 20.51
C VAL A 174 -27.60 18.20 21.06
N MET A 175 -26.61 17.57 20.40
CA MET A 175 -25.21 17.67 20.82
C MET A 175 -24.63 19.04 20.47
N ALA A 176 -24.94 19.57 19.28
CA ALA A 176 -24.53 20.90 18.87
C ALA A 176 -25.03 21.98 19.83
N GLN A 177 -26.31 21.92 20.22
CA GLN A 177 -26.90 22.82 21.19
C GLN A 177 -26.18 22.76 22.54
N TRP A 178 -25.87 21.55 23.03
CA TRP A 178 -25.11 21.38 24.27
C TRP A 178 -23.69 21.97 24.15
N MET A 179 -22.99 21.76 23.04
CA MET A 179 -21.65 22.29 22.81
C MET A 179 -21.63 23.82 22.81
N VAL A 180 -22.57 24.45 22.08
CA VAL A 180 -22.71 25.91 22.02
C VAL A 180 -23.01 26.49 23.41
N GLN A 181 -23.99 25.93 24.12
CA GLN A 181 -24.32 26.38 25.48
C GLN A 181 -23.14 26.23 26.45
N ARG A 182 -22.36 25.14 26.31
CA ARG A 182 -21.18 24.92 27.14
C ARG A 182 -20.07 25.92 26.82
N LEU A 183 -19.82 26.18 25.54
CA LEU A 183 -18.86 27.20 25.11
C LEU A 183 -19.26 28.57 25.65
N ASP A 184 -20.51 28.99 25.46
CA ASP A 184 -21.02 30.28 25.95
C ASP A 184 -20.85 30.41 27.47
N LEU A 185 -21.19 29.34 28.23
CA LEU A 185 -21.05 29.32 29.69
C LEU A 185 -19.59 29.48 30.13
N VAL A 186 -18.66 28.78 29.47
CA VAL A 186 -17.25 28.84 29.81
C VAL A 186 -16.67 30.22 29.45
N MET A 187 -17.04 30.75 28.28
CA MET A 187 -16.60 32.08 27.82
C MET A 187 -17.13 33.21 28.70
N ALA A 188 -18.35 33.09 29.23
CA ALA A 188 -18.93 34.06 30.16
C ALA A 188 -18.18 34.14 31.51
N ARG A 189 -17.46 33.08 31.88
CA ARG A 189 -16.64 33.03 33.11
C ARG A 189 -15.17 33.31 32.87
N ALA A 190 -14.73 33.25 31.61
CA ALA A 190 -13.35 33.47 31.25
C ALA A 190 -12.98 34.96 31.38
N PRO A 191 -11.72 35.29 31.71
CA PRO A 191 -11.23 36.67 31.68
C PRO A 191 -11.45 37.29 30.29
N PRO A 192 -11.67 38.61 30.17
CA PRO A 192 -11.77 39.24 28.86
C PRO A 192 -10.44 39.08 28.10
N PRO A 193 -10.46 38.93 26.76
CA PRO A 193 -9.24 38.85 25.99
C PRO A 193 -8.48 40.17 26.05
N ARG A 194 -7.15 40.08 26.00
CA ARG A 194 -6.23 41.21 25.95
C ARG A 194 -6.23 41.79 24.54
N THR A 195 -6.27 43.12 24.45
CA THR A 195 -6.08 43.86 23.19
C THR A 195 -4.90 44.80 23.41
N PRO A 196 -3.90 44.85 22.52
CA PRO A 196 -2.77 45.75 22.71
C PRO A 196 -3.23 47.20 22.50
N ALA A 197 -2.74 48.12 23.32
CA ALA A 197 -2.80 49.54 23.02
C ALA A 197 -1.95 49.84 21.76
N PRO A 198 -2.14 50.98 21.07
CA PRO A 198 -1.23 51.42 20.02
C PRO A 198 0.22 51.47 20.53
N PRO A 199 1.22 51.03 19.73
CA PRO A 199 2.60 51.02 20.16
C PRO A 199 3.12 52.44 20.36
N ASP A 200 3.90 52.64 21.43
CA ASP A 200 4.62 53.88 21.66
C ASP A 200 5.74 54.09 20.63
N ALA A 201 6.31 55.31 20.61
CA ALA A 201 7.34 55.70 19.65
C ALA A 201 8.64 54.86 19.74
N GLU A 202 8.90 54.18 20.86
CA GLU A 202 10.06 53.31 21.02
C GLU A 202 9.78 51.88 20.54
N THR A 203 8.55 51.40 20.77
CA THR A 203 8.10 50.04 20.48
C THR A 203 7.74 49.85 19.00
N ALA A 204 7.11 50.85 18.38
CA ALA A 204 6.70 50.80 16.98
C ALA A 204 7.83 50.37 16.01
N PRO A 205 9.02 51.03 16.00
CA PRO A 205 10.10 50.63 15.09
C PRO A 205 10.65 49.22 15.37
N LEU A 206 10.55 48.72 16.61
CA LEU A 206 10.99 47.37 16.97
C LEU A 206 10.03 46.30 16.41
N LEU A 207 8.72 46.57 16.42
CA LEU A 207 7.71 45.70 15.82
C LEU A 207 7.82 45.65 14.29
N ASP A 208 8.13 46.79 13.66
CA ASP A 208 8.39 46.85 12.22
C ASP A 208 9.65 46.03 11.88
N LYS A 209 10.72 46.18 12.66
CA LYS A 209 11.94 45.40 12.47
C LYS A 209 11.70 43.91 12.66
N LEU A 210 10.90 43.54 13.66
CA LEU A 210 10.52 42.15 13.91
C LEU A 210 9.76 41.56 12.71
N SER A 211 8.84 42.33 12.13
CA SER A 211 8.08 41.93 10.94
C SER A 211 9.00 41.71 9.73
N GLU A 212 9.96 42.62 9.52
CA GLU A 212 10.96 42.51 8.44
C GLU A 212 11.81 41.23 8.56
N LEU A 213 12.35 40.95 9.76
CA LEU A 213 13.16 39.75 9.99
C LEU A 213 12.33 38.47 9.88
N THR A 214 11.11 38.49 10.40
CA THR A 214 10.17 37.35 10.30
C THR A 214 9.85 37.03 8.84
N ALA A 215 9.59 38.05 8.02
CA ALA A 215 9.36 37.86 6.59
C ALA A 215 10.58 37.27 5.87
N LYS A 216 11.80 37.69 6.24
CA LYS A 216 13.04 37.11 5.69
C LYS A 216 13.22 35.65 6.07
N LEU A 217 12.93 35.27 7.32
CA LEU A 217 12.98 33.88 7.77
C LEU A 217 11.94 33.03 7.04
N ALA A 218 10.69 33.48 6.97
CA ALA A 218 9.63 32.78 6.24
C ALA A 218 9.95 32.62 4.74
N ALA A 219 10.54 33.64 4.11
CA ALA A 219 10.96 33.56 2.71
C ALA A 219 12.07 32.52 2.50
N ARG A 220 13.04 32.43 3.42
CA ARG A 220 14.09 31.40 3.38
C ARG A 220 13.52 29.99 3.56
N ALA A 221 12.58 29.82 4.49
CA ALA A 221 11.87 28.55 4.67
C ALA A 221 11.11 28.14 3.39
N ARG A 222 10.33 29.06 2.81
CA ARG A 222 9.62 28.83 1.54
C ARG A 222 10.55 28.55 0.36
N GLN A 223 11.72 29.18 0.30
CA GLN A 223 12.72 28.91 -0.73
C GLN A 223 13.30 27.50 -0.62
N ARG A 224 13.54 27.00 0.60
CA ARG A 224 13.90 25.59 0.83
C ARG A 224 12.76 24.65 0.37
N GLU A 225 11.51 24.99 0.68
CA GLU A 225 10.32 24.22 0.25
C GLU A 225 10.14 24.22 -1.28
N THR A 226 10.38 25.35 -1.96
CA THR A 226 10.16 25.49 -3.41
C THR A 226 11.25 24.82 -4.24
N GLN A 227 12.45 24.61 -3.69
CA GLN A 227 13.49 23.80 -4.34
C GLN A 227 13.11 22.31 -4.43
N ALA A 228 12.06 21.88 -3.73
CA ALA A 228 11.47 20.55 -3.81
C ALA A 228 10.06 20.63 -4.44
N ASP A 229 9.97 20.89 -5.74
CA ASP A 229 8.70 20.79 -6.48
C ASP A 229 8.16 19.34 -6.40
N PRO A 230 7.02 19.06 -5.72
CA PRO A 230 6.51 17.71 -5.54
C PRO A 230 6.24 17.00 -6.86
N ASP A 231 5.76 17.73 -7.87
CA ASP A 231 5.45 17.14 -9.17
C ASP A 231 6.75 16.79 -9.91
N ALA A 232 7.80 17.60 -9.76
CA ALA A 232 9.13 17.29 -10.29
C ALA A 232 9.79 16.10 -9.56
N LEU A 233 9.67 16.01 -8.24
CA LEU A 233 10.17 14.87 -7.45
C LEU A 233 9.47 13.57 -7.84
N LEU A 234 8.14 13.62 -7.98
CA LEU A 234 7.35 12.47 -8.39
C LEU A 234 7.62 12.09 -9.86
N ALA A 235 7.78 13.08 -10.74
CA ALA A 235 8.17 12.87 -12.13
C ALA A 235 9.57 12.21 -12.24
N ALA A 236 10.53 12.60 -11.40
CA ALA A 236 11.86 11.97 -11.36
C ALA A 236 11.76 10.47 -11.04
N ILE A 237 10.91 10.09 -10.07
CA ILE A 237 10.64 8.68 -9.75
C ILE A 237 10.01 7.96 -10.94
N TYR A 238 9.05 8.59 -11.63
CA TYR A 238 8.40 7.96 -12.78
C TYR A 238 9.30 7.84 -14.01
N GLN A 239 10.26 8.76 -14.19
CA GLN A 239 11.26 8.66 -15.25
C GLN A 239 12.28 7.54 -14.98
N ALA A 240 12.68 7.36 -13.72
CA ALA A 240 13.65 6.35 -13.29
C ALA A 240 13.07 5.51 -12.13
N PRO A 241 12.12 4.58 -12.38
CA PRO A 241 11.39 3.87 -11.33
C PRO A 241 12.26 2.95 -10.46
N SER A 242 13.46 2.58 -10.92
CA SER A 242 14.44 1.81 -10.15
C SER A 242 15.37 2.65 -9.28
N ASP A 243 15.35 3.99 -9.40
CA ASP A 243 16.23 4.86 -8.63
C ASP A 243 15.69 5.11 -7.22
N ASP A 244 16.34 4.51 -6.23
CA ASP A 244 16.00 4.69 -4.82
C ASP A 244 16.38 6.09 -4.30
N SER A 245 17.31 6.80 -4.97
CA SER A 245 17.71 8.16 -4.60
C SER A 245 16.55 9.14 -4.70
N ALA A 246 15.89 9.20 -5.86
CA ALA A 246 14.72 10.06 -6.06
C ALA A 246 13.59 9.73 -5.07
N ARG A 247 13.42 8.44 -4.75
CA ARG A 247 12.42 7.97 -3.78
C ARG A 247 12.72 8.45 -2.36
N ARG A 248 13.99 8.48 -1.93
CA ARG A 248 14.39 9.01 -0.62
C ARG A 248 14.08 10.50 -0.50
N VAL A 249 14.48 11.29 -1.50
CA VAL A 249 14.21 12.74 -1.51
C VAL A 249 12.71 13.03 -1.46
N TYR A 250 11.90 12.28 -2.21
CA TYR A 250 10.45 12.41 -2.16
C TYR A 250 9.85 11.94 -0.82
N ALA A 251 10.42 10.90 -0.21
CA ALA A 251 10.00 10.42 1.10
C ALA A 251 10.27 11.47 2.19
N ASP A 252 11.47 12.06 2.20
CA ASP A 252 11.84 13.14 3.11
C ASP A 252 10.87 14.33 2.94
N TYR A 253 10.61 14.73 1.69
CA TYR A 253 9.65 15.80 1.35
C TYR A 253 8.22 15.53 1.88
N LEU A 254 7.77 14.27 1.79
CA LEU A 254 6.44 13.84 2.26
C LEU A 254 6.37 13.77 3.77
N VAL A 255 7.43 13.28 4.42
CA VAL A 255 7.57 13.21 5.87
C VAL A 255 7.49 14.60 6.50
N GLU A 256 8.23 15.58 5.96
CA GLU A 256 8.19 16.97 6.43
C GLU A 256 6.77 17.57 6.43
N ARG A 257 5.88 17.03 5.58
CA ARG A 257 4.49 17.48 5.42
C ARG A 257 3.48 16.59 6.17
N GLY A 258 3.95 15.57 6.88
CA GLY A 258 3.10 14.62 7.58
C GLY A 258 2.30 13.70 6.66
N ASP A 259 2.71 13.51 5.40
CA ASP A 259 2.08 12.54 4.51
C ASP A 259 2.56 11.12 4.87
N PRO A 260 1.65 10.20 5.23
CA PRO A 260 1.99 8.84 5.66
C PRO A 260 2.69 8.00 4.58
N ARG A 261 2.66 8.43 3.31
CA ARG A 261 3.36 7.75 2.22
C ARG A 261 4.87 7.87 2.34
N GLY A 262 5.39 8.97 2.88
CA GLY A 262 6.82 9.14 3.12
C GLY A 262 7.36 8.08 4.08
N GLU A 263 6.62 7.82 5.17
CA GLU A 263 6.92 6.74 6.13
C GLU A 263 6.97 5.37 5.44
N LEU A 264 5.96 5.05 4.60
CA LEU A 264 5.95 3.80 3.85
C LEU A 264 7.18 3.65 2.95
N ILE A 265 7.56 4.71 2.22
CA ILE A 265 8.73 4.67 1.33
C ILE A 265 10.00 4.39 2.13
N HIS A 266 10.24 5.08 3.25
CA HIS A 266 11.40 4.83 4.10
C HIS A 266 11.42 3.40 4.65
N LEU A 267 10.29 2.90 5.16
CA LEU A 267 10.17 1.53 5.66
C LEU A 267 10.55 0.52 4.57
N GLN A 268 9.98 0.67 3.37
CA GLN A 268 10.21 -0.29 2.28
C GLN A 268 11.60 -0.17 1.63
N LEU A 269 12.27 0.99 1.70
CA LEU A 269 13.65 1.16 1.23
C LEU A 269 14.70 0.63 2.20
N ARG A 270 14.38 0.51 3.49
CA ARG A 270 15.26 -0.08 4.51
C ARG A 270 15.30 -1.62 4.47
N SER A 271 14.83 -2.26 3.39
CA SER A 271 14.33 -3.66 3.27
C SER A 271 15.18 -4.82 3.81
N HIS A 272 16.30 -4.58 4.45
CA HIS A 272 17.15 -5.59 5.05
C HIS A 272 16.83 -5.62 6.57
N GLN A 273 15.86 -6.46 6.93
CA GLN A 273 15.37 -6.74 8.29
C GLN A 273 14.43 -5.70 8.93
N LEU A 274 13.21 -5.56 8.40
CA LEU A 274 12.13 -4.93 9.18
C LEU A 274 11.88 -5.73 10.47
N GLY A 275 11.75 -5.02 11.59
CA GLY A 275 11.29 -5.57 12.85
C GLY A 275 9.82 -6.04 12.78
N ARG A 276 9.34 -6.70 13.84
CA ARG A 276 7.93 -7.12 13.93
C ARG A 276 6.99 -5.92 13.90
N ASP A 277 7.35 -4.85 14.59
CA ASP A 277 6.51 -3.66 14.74
C ASP A 277 6.49 -2.81 13.47
N GLU A 278 7.63 -2.69 12.80
CA GLU A 278 7.72 -2.02 11.49
C GLU A 278 6.88 -2.74 10.42
N ARG A 279 6.89 -4.08 10.39
CA ARG A 279 5.98 -4.85 9.52
C ARG A 279 4.51 -4.65 9.86
N ARG A 280 4.19 -4.48 11.15
CA ARG A 280 2.81 -4.18 11.58
C ARG A 280 2.41 -2.79 11.10
N ARG A 281 3.32 -1.81 11.22
CA ARG A 281 3.12 -0.44 10.79
C ARG A 281 2.96 -0.32 9.28
N GLU A 282 3.81 -0.97 8.50
CA GLU A 282 3.69 -1.07 7.04
C GLU A 282 2.29 -1.57 6.63
N LYS A 283 1.83 -2.67 7.24
CA LYS A 283 0.49 -3.21 6.97
C LYS A 283 -0.63 -2.24 7.34
N GLN A 284 -0.50 -1.51 8.44
CA GLN A 284 -1.47 -0.48 8.84
C GLN A 284 -1.53 0.67 7.84
N LEU A 285 -0.37 1.15 7.39
CA LEU A 285 -0.27 2.22 6.38
C LEU A 285 -0.95 1.81 5.07
N LEU A 286 -0.65 0.60 4.56
CA LEU A 286 -1.26 0.06 3.35
C LEU A 286 -2.77 -0.16 3.50
N ALA A 287 -3.23 -0.68 4.64
CA ALA A 287 -4.65 -0.90 4.88
C ALA A 287 -5.44 0.41 4.96
N ARG A 288 -4.84 1.46 5.52
CA ARG A 288 -5.52 2.75 5.75
C ARG A 288 -5.46 3.68 4.54
N HIS A 289 -4.34 3.73 3.83
CA HIS A 289 -4.07 4.73 2.79
C HIS A 289 -3.79 4.13 1.40
N GLY A 290 -3.57 2.82 1.31
CA GLY A 290 -3.16 2.16 0.07
C GLY A 290 -4.15 2.32 -1.09
N LYS A 291 -5.44 2.52 -0.82
CA LYS A 291 -6.42 2.81 -1.89
C LYS A 291 -6.30 4.25 -2.40
N ASP A 292 -6.06 5.21 -1.51
CA ASP A 292 -5.99 6.63 -1.86
C ASP A 292 -4.75 6.93 -2.71
N TRP A 293 -3.63 6.25 -2.42
CA TRP A 293 -2.39 6.39 -3.19
C TRP A 293 -2.47 5.88 -4.64
N LEU A 294 -3.45 5.03 -4.96
CA LEU A 294 -3.73 4.60 -6.35
C LEU A 294 -4.25 5.77 -7.20
N GLY A 295 -4.86 6.79 -6.58
CA GLY A 295 -5.46 7.91 -7.29
C GLY A 295 -6.45 7.44 -8.37
N PRO A 296 -6.31 7.89 -9.63
CA PRO A 296 -7.17 7.47 -10.73
C PRO A 296 -7.22 5.95 -10.97
N LEU A 297 -6.12 5.24 -10.67
CA LEU A 297 -6.01 3.80 -10.90
C LEU A 297 -6.93 2.97 -9.99
N ALA A 298 -7.43 3.54 -8.89
CA ALA A 298 -8.29 2.87 -7.92
C ALA A 298 -9.59 2.30 -8.53
N LYS A 299 -9.99 2.77 -9.72
CA LYS A 299 -11.18 2.32 -10.44
C LYS A 299 -10.96 1.04 -11.25
N VAL A 300 -9.72 0.76 -11.64
CA VAL A 300 -9.39 -0.35 -12.55
C VAL A 300 -8.49 -1.40 -11.89
N VAL A 301 -7.84 -1.07 -10.77
CA VAL A 301 -6.97 -1.98 -10.02
C VAL A 301 -7.76 -2.69 -8.93
N LEU A 302 -7.72 -4.02 -8.95
CA LEU A 302 -8.30 -4.85 -7.90
C LEU A 302 -7.44 -4.84 -6.63
N ALA A 303 -8.10 -4.88 -5.47
CA ALA A 303 -7.40 -5.08 -4.20
C ALA A 303 -6.71 -6.46 -4.12
N LYS A 304 -7.27 -7.48 -4.79
CA LYS A 304 -6.65 -8.81 -4.91
C LYS A 304 -5.44 -8.71 -5.83
N GLY A 305 -4.28 -9.11 -5.33
CA GLY A 305 -3.01 -9.05 -6.08
C GLY A 305 -2.34 -7.68 -6.10
N LEU A 306 -2.88 -6.69 -5.38
CA LEU A 306 -2.22 -5.38 -5.22
C LEU A 306 -1.03 -5.50 -4.26
N ARG A 307 0.16 -5.13 -4.73
CA ARG A 307 1.41 -5.09 -3.94
C ARG A 307 2.09 -3.74 -4.10
N TYR A 308 2.52 -3.19 -2.97
CA TYR A 308 3.34 -1.99 -2.90
C TYR A 308 4.81 -2.36 -2.64
N GLU A 309 5.72 -1.74 -3.37
CA GLU A 309 7.15 -1.81 -3.11
C GLU A 309 7.76 -0.41 -3.22
N ARG A 310 8.69 -0.09 -2.30
CA ARG A 310 9.36 1.22 -2.21
C ARG A 310 8.37 2.40 -2.25
N GLY A 311 7.19 2.20 -1.67
CA GLY A 311 6.06 3.13 -1.50
C GLY A 311 5.18 3.37 -2.74
N PHE A 312 5.28 2.53 -3.76
CA PHE A 312 4.51 2.65 -5.01
C PHE A 312 3.95 1.29 -5.43
N VAL A 313 2.94 1.30 -6.30
CA VAL A 313 2.35 0.07 -6.84
C VAL A 313 3.41 -0.64 -7.68
N ALA A 314 3.71 -1.88 -7.31
CA ALA A 314 4.67 -2.73 -7.99
C ALA A 314 4.00 -3.93 -8.68
N ALA A 315 2.91 -4.45 -8.10
CA ALA A 315 2.08 -5.46 -8.76
C ALA A 315 0.59 -5.13 -8.61
N CYS A 316 -0.18 -5.39 -9.66
CA CYS A 316 -1.62 -5.26 -9.62
C CYS A 316 -2.33 -6.16 -10.62
N VAL A 317 -3.56 -6.52 -10.29
CA VAL A 317 -4.52 -7.11 -11.23
C VAL A 317 -5.43 -5.99 -11.72
N VAL A 318 -5.46 -5.76 -13.03
CA VAL A 318 -6.41 -4.87 -13.67
C VAL A 318 -7.68 -5.64 -13.94
N SER A 319 -8.83 -5.09 -13.59
CA SER A 319 -10.09 -5.54 -14.17
C SER A 319 -11.11 -4.40 -14.10
N SER A 320 -11.83 -4.18 -15.19
CA SER A 320 -12.91 -3.19 -15.24
C SER A 320 -13.95 -3.63 -16.26
N ARG A 321 -15.23 -3.44 -15.91
CA ARG A 321 -16.35 -3.63 -16.84
C ARG A 321 -16.60 -2.41 -17.74
N SER A 322 -15.79 -1.36 -17.58
CA SER A 322 -15.92 -0.07 -18.24
C SER A 322 -14.66 0.21 -19.03
N GLU A 323 -14.74 0.08 -20.36
CA GLU A 323 -13.66 0.47 -21.28
C GLU A 323 -13.30 1.94 -21.12
N ARG A 324 -14.28 2.79 -20.80
CA ARG A 324 -14.04 4.22 -20.54
C ARG A 324 -13.12 4.45 -19.36
N ASP A 325 -13.29 3.72 -18.26
CA ASP A 325 -12.42 3.87 -17.08
C ASP A 325 -11.01 3.33 -17.36
N LEU A 326 -10.88 2.28 -18.17
CA LEU A 326 -9.58 1.76 -18.63
C LEU A 326 -8.86 2.75 -19.55
N ALA A 327 -9.57 3.36 -20.49
CA ALA A 327 -9.03 4.38 -21.38
C ALA A 327 -8.63 5.65 -20.62
N ALA A 328 -9.40 6.04 -19.60
CA ALA A 328 -9.13 7.25 -18.82
C ALA A 328 -7.85 7.19 -17.98
N VAL A 329 -7.33 5.99 -17.71
CA VAL A 329 -6.08 5.79 -16.97
C VAL A 329 -4.92 5.35 -17.86
N ALA A 330 -5.15 5.17 -19.17
CA ALA A 330 -4.06 4.98 -20.12
C ALA A 330 -3.14 6.22 -20.10
N GLY A 331 -1.83 6.01 -20.08
CA GLY A 331 -0.84 7.09 -19.97
C GLY A 331 -0.69 7.72 -18.58
N ASP A 332 -1.35 7.21 -17.53
CA ASP A 332 -1.11 7.71 -16.17
C ASP A 332 0.33 7.39 -15.73
N PRO A 333 1.15 8.38 -15.32
CA PRO A 333 2.54 8.15 -14.91
C PRO A 333 2.73 7.13 -13.78
N ARG A 334 1.69 6.87 -12.96
CA ARG A 334 1.72 5.85 -11.88
C ARG A 334 1.98 4.43 -12.39
N TRP A 335 1.70 4.14 -13.66
CA TRP A 335 2.04 2.86 -14.27
C TRP A 335 3.54 2.59 -14.33
N SER A 336 4.38 3.64 -14.28
CA SER A 336 5.83 3.51 -14.40
C SER A 336 6.53 2.69 -13.34
N THR A 337 5.92 2.54 -12.17
CA THR A 337 6.46 1.71 -11.08
C THR A 337 5.96 0.28 -11.10
N VAL A 338 4.98 -0.05 -11.95
CA VAL A 338 4.38 -1.38 -12.02
C VAL A 338 5.33 -2.34 -12.72
N VAL A 339 5.73 -3.37 -11.99
CA VAL A 339 6.62 -4.46 -12.44
C VAL A 339 5.80 -5.65 -12.93
N GLU A 340 4.64 -5.88 -12.32
CA GLU A 340 3.77 -7.03 -12.59
C GLU A 340 2.32 -6.57 -12.85
N LEU A 341 1.83 -6.81 -14.07
CA LEU A 341 0.50 -6.41 -14.53
C LEU A 341 -0.31 -7.64 -14.97
N LEU A 342 -1.36 -7.96 -14.22
CA LEU A 342 -2.20 -9.15 -14.41
C LEU A 342 -3.66 -8.77 -14.75
N GLY A 343 -4.49 -9.73 -15.17
CA GLY A 343 -5.94 -9.53 -15.36
C GLY A 343 -6.39 -8.95 -16.71
N THR A 344 -5.79 -9.36 -17.83
CA THR A 344 -6.18 -8.93 -19.19
C THR A 344 -6.27 -7.40 -19.36
N PRO A 345 -5.15 -6.66 -19.22
CA PRO A 345 -5.11 -5.23 -19.48
C PRO A 345 -5.41 -4.93 -20.96
N THR A 346 -5.97 -3.75 -21.25
CA THR A 346 -6.20 -3.33 -22.65
C THR A 346 -4.89 -2.99 -23.36
N GLU A 347 -4.88 -3.01 -24.70
CA GLU A 347 -3.74 -2.53 -25.50
C GLU A 347 -3.32 -1.11 -25.10
N ALA A 348 -4.29 -0.23 -24.83
CA ALA A 348 -4.03 1.16 -24.44
C ALA A 348 -3.26 1.30 -23.12
N ILE A 349 -3.42 0.36 -22.18
CA ILE A 349 -2.66 0.35 -20.92
C ILE A 349 -1.36 -0.40 -21.13
N ALA A 350 -1.43 -1.66 -21.55
CA ALA A 350 -0.27 -2.57 -21.54
C ALA A 350 0.83 -2.14 -22.53
N CYS A 351 0.46 -1.50 -23.65
CA CYS A 351 1.44 -1.00 -24.62
C CYS A 351 1.82 0.48 -24.40
N ASP A 352 1.40 1.09 -23.29
CA ASP A 352 1.71 2.49 -22.99
C ASP A 352 3.18 2.67 -22.62
N GLU A 353 3.75 3.84 -22.97
CA GLU A 353 5.16 4.13 -22.71
C GLU A 353 5.48 4.41 -21.24
N THR A 354 4.44 4.66 -20.43
CA THR A 354 4.59 4.86 -19.00
C THR A 354 5.02 3.60 -18.28
N LEU A 355 4.72 2.38 -18.75
CA LEU A 355 5.06 1.08 -18.13
C LEU A 355 6.57 0.72 -18.21
N ARG A 356 7.42 1.59 -17.68
CA ARG A 356 8.89 1.50 -17.77
C ARG A 356 9.48 0.35 -16.93
N ALA A 357 8.83 0.01 -15.81
CA ALA A 357 9.27 -1.05 -14.91
C ALA A 357 8.67 -2.43 -15.22
N LEU A 358 7.75 -2.55 -16.19
CA LEU A 358 7.02 -3.79 -16.45
C LEU A 358 7.97 -4.92 -16.86
N ARG A 359 7.85 -6.07 -16.18
CA ARG A 359 8.60 -7.32 -16.43
C ARG A 359 7.69 -8.53 -16.54
N THR A 360 6.58 -8.54 -15.81
CA THR A 360 5.59 -9.62 -15.82
C THR A 360 4.27 -9.11 -16.38
N LEU A 361 3.75 -9.77 -17.41
CA LEU A 361 2.51 -9.41 -18.07
C LEU A 361 1.59 -10.63 -18.21
N GLU A 362 0.32 -10.48 -17.85
CA GLU A 362 -0.76 -11.34 -18.31
C GLU A 362 -1.41 -10.75 -19.56
N ALA A 363 -1.54 -11.55 -20.62
CA ALA A 363 -2.01 -11.10 -21.93
C ALA A 363 -2.86 -12.18 -22.59
N ASP A 364 -3.74 -11.76 -23.50
CA ASP A 364 -4.27 -12.63 -24.53
C ASP A 364 -3.40 -12.57 -25.78
N CYS A 365 -3.67 -13.45 -26.73
CA CYS A 365 -2.98 -13.49 -28.00
C CYS A 365 -3.03 -12.16 -28.79
N ALA A 366 -4.17 -11.47 -28.79
CA ALA A 366 -4.33 -10.20 -29.51
C ALA A 366 -3.41 -9.10 -28.95
N LEU A 367 -3.24 -9.08 -27.63
CA LEU A 367 -2.34 -8.15 -26.96
C LEU A 367 -0.87 -8.46 -27.29
N VAL A 368 -0.47 -9.73 -27.35
CA VAL A 368 0.90 -10.11 -27.75
C VAL A 368 1.25 -9.56 -29.13
N ASP A 369 0.34 -9.68 -30.11
CA ASP A 369 0.54 -9.13 -31.46
C ASP A 369 0.61 -7.59 -31.47
N ALA A 370 -0.09 -6.91 -30.55
CA ALA A 370 0.02 -5.47 -30.39
C ALA A 370 1.40 -5.03 -29.83
N PHE A 371 1.98 -5.82 -28.92
CA PHE A 371 3.31 -5.57 -28.36
C PHE A 371 4.42 -5.64 -29.42
N GLU A 372 4.31 -6.58 -30.36
CA GLU A 372 5.24 -6.70 -31.48
C GLU A 372 5.22 -5.44 -32.34
N ARG A 373 4.02 -5.00 -32.76
CA ARG A 373 3.85 -3.81 -33.63
C ARG A 373 4.43 -2.53 -33.01
N ARG A 374 4.46 -2.43 -31.68
CA ARG A 374 4.92 -1.24 -30.94
C ARG A 374 6.36 -1.37 -30.38
N ALA A 375 7.04 -2.49 -30.63
CA ALA A 375 8.38 -2.80 -30.11
C ALA A 375 8.53 -2.66 -28.58
N ARG A 376 7.46 -2.93 -27.82
CA ARG A 376 7.44 -2.79 -26.34
C ARG A 376 7.74 -4.10 -25.60
N ALA A 377 7.89 -5.19 -26.35
CA ALA A 377 8.00 -6.55 -25.83
C ALA A 377 9.39 -6.88 -25.25
N THR A 378 10.38 -5.99 -25.42
CA THR A 378 11.80 -6.29 -25.14
C THR A 378 12.18 -6.31 -23.67
N ALA A 379 11.34 -5.78 -22.78
CA ALA A 379 11.59 -5.76 -21.34
C ALA A 379 10.84 -6.86 -20.57
N ILE A 380 9.92 -7.58 -21.22
CA ILE A 380 9.11 -8.62 -20.58
C ILE A 380 9.98 -9.86 -20.34
N GLU A 381 10.02 -10.27 -19.08
CA GLU A 381 10.77 -11.44 -18.58
C GLU A 381 9.83 -12.62 -18.32
N THR A 382 8.60 -12.34 -17.88
CA THR A 382 7.55 -13.34 -17.66
C THR A 382 6.27 -12.98 -18.40
N LEU A 383 5.74 -13.90 -19.21
CA LEU A 383 4.47 -13.75 -19.91
C LEU A 383 3.48 -14.83 -19.44
N GLN A 384 2.28 -14.42 -18.99
CA GLN A 384 1.14 -15.30 -18.77
C GLN A 384 0.17 -15.13 -19.93
N LEU A 385 0.13 -16.09 -20.84
CA LEU A 385 -0.63 -16.00 -22.08
C LEU A 385 -1.91 -16.83 -22.01
N HIS A 386 -3.06 -16.17 -22.14
CA HIS A 386 -4.33 -16.82 -22.36
C HIS A 386 -4.41 -17.37 -23.78
N LEU A 387 -4.56 -18.68 -23.89
CA LEU A 387 -4.79 -19.34 -25.16
C LEU A 387 -6.25 -19.14 -25.59
N PRO A 388 -6.52 -18.91 -26.89
CA PRO A 388 -7.87 -18.79 -27.40
C PRO A 388 -8.63 -20.11 -27.24
N VAL A 389 -9.94 -20.06 -27.40
CA VAL A 389 -10.71 -21.28 -27.67
C VAL A 389 -10.32 -21.77 -29.07
N PRO A 390 -10.00 -23.06 -29.27
CA PRO A 390 -9.71 -23.59 -30.60
C PRO A 390 -10.86 -23.31 -31.57
N HIS A 391 -10.55 -22.85 -32.78
CA HIS A 391 -11.59 -22.53 -33.78
C HIS A 391 -12.55 -23.70 -34.01
N ASN A 392 -12.04 -24.93 -34.00
CA ASN A 392 -12.85 -26.13 -34.20
C ASN A 392 -13.75 -26.49 -33.00
N ALA A 393 -13.53 -25.87 -31.84
CA ALA A 393 -14.34 -26.01 -30.64
C ALA A 393 -15.26 -24.80 -30.37
N GLN A 394 -15.16 -23.71 -31.16
CA GLN A 394 -15.95 -22.50 -30.96
C GLN A 394 -17.47 -22.76 -31.02
N ALA A 395 -17.92 -23.64 -31.91
CA ALA A 395 -19.33 -23.99 -32.04
C ALA A 395 -19.91 -24.72 -30.80
N LEU A 396 -19.08 -25.45 -30.05
CA LEU A 396 -19.46 -26.07 -28.78
C LEU A 396 -19.64 -25.03 -27.68
N PHE A 397 -18.92 -23.92 -27.76
CA PHE A 397 -19.03 -22.80 -26.82
C PHE A 397 -20.25 -21.93 -27.07
N ASP A 398 -20.58 -21.68 -28.33
CA ASP A 398 -21.72 -20.83 -28.70
C ASP A 398 -23.07 -21.51 -28.44
N ASN A 399 -23.12 -22.85 -28.41
CA ASN A 399 -24.33 -23.61 -28.09
C ASN A 399 -24.04 -24.93 -27.35
N PRO A 400 -24.13 -24.96 -26.01
CA PRO A 400 -23.79 -26.15 -25.20
C PRO A 400 -24.78 -27.32 -25.30
N HIS A 401 -25.86 -27.20 -26.09
CA HIS A 401 -26.90 -28.24 -26.25
C HIS A 401 -26.88 -28.95 -27.61
N VAL A 402 -25.86 -28.71 -28.44
CA VAL A 402 -25.74 -29.40 -29.72
C VAL A 402 -25.19 -30.81 -29.47
N ASP A 403 -25.99 -31.84 -29.78
CA ASP A 403 -25.55 -33.24 -29.92
C ASP A 403 -24.55 -33.32 -31.09
N THR A 404 -23.31 -32.93 -30.84
CA THR A 404 -22.22 -32.97 -31.80
C THR A 404 -21.37 -34.20 -31.50
N PRO A 405 -21.01 -35.02 -32.53
CA PRO A 405 -20.03 -36.08 -32.33
C PRO A 405 -18.73 -35.42 -31.84
N ALA A 406 -18.22 -35.89 -30.70
CA ALA A 406 -17.00 -35.43 -30.00
C ALA A 406 -16.04 -34.67 -30.93
N VAL A 407 -16.21 -33.35 -31.04
CA VAL A 407 -15.30 -32.54 -31.82
C VAL A 407 -14.05 -32.39 -30.96
N ALA A 408 -12.96 -33.03 -31.39
CA ALA A 408 -11.67 -32.87 -30.73
C ALA A 408 -11.31 -31.38 -30.80
N ALA A 409 -11.22 -30.71 -29.65
CA ALA A 409 -10.77 -29.32 -29.58
C ALA A 409 -9.26 -29.29 -29.89
N VAL A 410 -8.89 -29.00 -31.13
CA VAL A 410 -7.51 -29.05 -31.61
C VAL A 410 -7.12 -27.64 -31.99
N PHE A 411 -6.11 -27.11 -31.30
CA PHE A 411 -5.47 -25.86 -31.67
C PHE A 411 -4.74 -26.05 -33.00
N ASP A 412 -5.16 -25.34 -34.04
CA ASP A 412 -4.50 -25.39 -35.34
C ASP A 412 -3.40 -24.32 -35.47
N GLU A 413 -2.77 -24.25 -36.65
CA GLU A 413 -1.70 -23.29 -36.92
C GLU A 413 -2.17 -21.82 -36.80
N ALA A 414 -3.45 -21.55 -37.05
CA ALA A 414 -4.03 -20.21 -36.92
C ALA A 414 -4.30 -19.85 -35.45
N ASP A 415 -4.78 -20.80 -34.64
CA ASP A 415 -4.97 -20.62 -33.18
C ASP A 415 -3.66 -20.28 -32.45
N LEU A 416 -2.53 -20.81 -32.94
CA LEU A 416 -1.21 -20.68 -32.34
C LEU A 416 -0.30 -19.68 -33.06
N ALA A 417 -0.79 -19.02 -34.11
CA ALA A 417 -0.04 -17.96 -34.81
C ALA A 417 0.55 -16.88 -33.87
N PRO A 418 -0.14 -16.45 -32.80
CA PRO A 418 0.39 -15.46 -31.84
C PRO A 418 1.55 -15.99 -30.99
N LEU A 419 1.79 -17.31 -30.91
CA LEU A 419 3.00 -17.84 -30.27
C LEU A 419 4.26 -17.62 -31.10
N ARG A 420 4.11 -17.38 -32.41
CA ARG A 420 5.24 -17.10 -33.30
C ARG A 420 5.84 -15.74 -32.99
N THR A 421 4.99 -14.76 -32.62
CA THR A 421 5.40 -13.38 -32.35
C THR A 421 6.21 -13.23 -31.06
N LEU A 422 6.27 -14.28 -30.22
CA LEU A 422 7.17 -14.37 -29.05
C LEU A 422 8.65 -14.20 -29.40
N HIS A 423 9.06 -14.38 -30.68
CA HIS A 423 10.42 -14.07 -31.10
C HIS A 423 10.83 -12.61 -30.97
N SER A 424 9.83 -11.71 -30.86
CA SER A 424 10.06 -10.29 -30.64
C SER A 424 10.34 -9.94 -29.16
N MET A 425 10.32 -10.93 -28.26
CA MET A 425 10.58 -10.79 -26.82
C MET A 425 11.96 -11.37 -26.42
N PRO A 426 13.08 -10.65 -26.66
CA PRO A 426 14.43 -11.15 -26.41
C PRO A 426 14.78 -11.40 -24.93
N ARG A 427 14.01 -10.85 -23.98
CA ARG A 427 14.22 -11.03 -22.54
C ARG A 427 13.26 -12.04 -21.91
N LEU A 428 12.38 -12.67 -22.68
CA LEU A 428 11.42 -13.63 -22.16
C LEU A 428 12.15 -14.86 -21.63
N GLN A 429 12.12 -15.03 -20.31
CA GLN A 429 12.71 -16.16 -19.58
C GLN A 429 11.64 -17.18 -19.17
N ARG A 430 10.42 -16.69 -18.90
CA ARG A 430 9.31 -17.51 -18.39
C ARG A 430 8.04 -17.31 -19.22
N LEU A 431 7.49 -18.41 -19.74
CA LEU A 431 6.20 -18.43 -20.42
C LEU A 431 5.23 -19.32 -19.64
N ILE A 432 4.09 -18.77 -19.24
CA ILE A 432 2.99 -19.45 -18.57
C ILE A 432 1.80 -19.46 -19.54
N LEU A 433 1.30 -20.64 -19.90
CA LEU A 433 0.12 -20.77 -20.76
C LEU A 433 -1.12 -21.02 -19.89
N LEU A 434 -2.10 -20.12 -20.00
CA LEU A 434 -3.37 -20.14 -19.30
C LEU A 434 -4.48 -20.59 -20.28
N PRO A 435 -5.26 -21.65 -20.00
CA PRO A 435 -6.43 -21.99 -20.80
C PRO A 435 -7.54 -20.96 -20.52
N ALA A 436 -8.34 -20.65 -21.54
CA ALA A 436 -9.54 -19.83 -21.34
C ALA A 436 -10.42 -20.42 -20.22
N GLU A 437 -11.04 -19.59 -19.37
CA GLU A 437 -11.94 -20.06 -18.28
C GLU A 437 -13.06 -20.98 -18.81
N SER A 438 -13.43 -20.78 -20.07
CA SER A 438 -14.43 -21.56 -20.79
C SER A 438 -13.94 -22.97 -21.17
N THR A 439 -12.63 -23.20 -21.41
CA THR A 439 -12.06 -24.55 -21.68
C THR A 439 -12.27 -25.56 -20.54
N ALA A 440 -12.43 -25.09 -19.29
CA ALA A 440 -12.78 -25.94 -18.16
C ALA A 440 -14.19 -26.57 -18.30
N LEU A 441 -15.11 -25.90 -18.99
CA LEU A 441 -16.48 -26.34 -19.28
C LEU A 441 -16.55 -27.35 -20.44
N VAL A 442 -15.54 -27.40 -21.31
CA VAL A 442 -15.48 -28.36 -22.44
C VAL A 442 -14.71 -29.62 -22.08
N ALA A 443 -13.82 -29.56 -21.08
CA ALA A 443 -13.08 -30.72 -20.56
C ALA A 443 -13.99 -31.88 -20.09
N GLN A 444 -15.26 -31.61 -19.76
CA GLN A 444 -16.25 -32.63 -19.40
C GLN A 444 -16.80 -33.44 -20.59
N TYR A 445 -16.56 -33.02 -21.84
CA TYR A 445 -17.12 -33.64 -23.05
C TYR A 445 -16.07 -34.23 -24.00
N LEU A 446 -14.77 -34.10 -23.70
CA LEU A 446 -13.66 -34.49 -24.58
C LEU A 446 -13.10 -35.88 -24.22
N ARG A 447 -12.88 -36.74 -25.22
CA ARG A 447 -12.22 -38.05 -25.02
C ARG A 447 -10.69 -37.93 -25.13
N PRO A 448 -9.90 -38.64 -24.29
CA PRO A 448 -8.45 -38.43 -24.21
C PRO A 448 -7.62 -38.90 -25.40
N ALA A 449 -8.17 -39.70 -26.32
CA ALA A 449 -7.39 -40.43 -27.33
C ALA A 449 -6.75 -39.56 -28.44
N ASP A 450 -7.05 -38.27 -28.51
CA ASP A 450 -6.90 -37.46 -29.72
C ASP A 450 -5.86 -36.32 -29.60
N TYR A 451 -4.91 -36.39 -28.66
CA TYR A 451 -3.96 -35.29 -28.44
C TYR A 451 -2.48 -35.68 -28.55
N GLY A 452 -1.74 -34.88 -29.30
CA GLY A 452 -0.27 -34.81 -29.32
C GLY A 452 0.14 -33.39 -29.71
N TRP A 453 1.06 -32.78 -28.95
CA TRP A 453 1.48 -31.39 -29.14
C TRP A 453 2.97 -31.35 -29.44
N ILE A 454 3.36 -30.61 -30.47
CA ILE A 454 4.75 -30.28 -30.78
C ILE A 454 4.79 -28.77 -30.97
N PHE A 455 5.41 -28.06 -30.03
CA PHE A 455 5.68 -26.63 -30.19
C PHE A 455 7.11 -26.44 -30.69
N GLU A 456 7.26 -25.77 -31.82
CA GLU A 456 8.55 -25.22 -32.23
C GLU A 456 8.59 -23.76 -31.78
N ILE A 457 9.05 -23.52 -30.55
CA ILE A 457 9.29 -22.17 -30.03
C ILE A 457 10.73 -21.82 -30.38
N PRO A 458 11.01 -20.86 -31.28
CA PRO A 458 12.39 -20.55 -31.66
C PRO A 458 13.25 -20.07 -30.47
N GLN A 459 12.61 -19.61 -29.38
CA GLN A 459 13.18 -19.17 -28.12
C GLN A 459 13.38 -20.29 -27.09
N ALA A 460 13.08 -21.56 -27.41
CA ALA A 460 13.16 -22.67 -26.46
C ALA A 460 14.54 -22.84 -25.79
N ARG A 461 15.61 -22.32 -26.40
CA ARG A 461 16.97 -22.33 -25.83
C ARG A 461 17.26 -21.26 -24.78
N GLN A 462 16.44 -20.20 -24.72
CA GLN A 462 16.60 -19.05 -23.80
C GLN A 462 15.52 -19.02 -22.70
N LEU A 463 14.46 -19.83 -22.85
CA LEU A 463 13.47 -20.02 -21.79
C LEU A 463 14.09 -20.84 -20.65
N GLU A 464 14.11 -20.25 -19.47
CA GLU A 464 14.50 -20.93 -18.24
C GLU A 464 13.34 -21.78 -17.68
N LEU A 465 12.10 -21.37 -17.96
CA LEU A 465 10.89 -22.05 -17.47
C LEU A 465 9.73 -21.94 -18.46
N LEU A 466 9.17 -23.09 -18.87
CA LEU A 466 7.89 -23.21 -19.57
C LEU A 466 6.87 -23.87 -18.65
N GLU A 467 5.79 -23.16 -18.32
CA GLU A 467 4.76 -23.62 -17.41
C GLU A 467 3.41 -23.67 -18.12
N LEU A 468 2.73 -24.82 -18.06
CA LEU A 468 1.35 -24.98 -18.54
C LEU A 468 0.43 -25.06 -17.32
N GLU A 469 -0.42 -24.06 -17.12
CA GLU A 469 -1.34 -24.00 -15.98
C GLU A 469 -2.73 -24.45 -16.41
N ILE A 470 -3.06 -25.75 -16.29
CA ILE A 470 -4.42 -26.22 -16.57
C ILE A 470 -5.23 -26.26 -15.25
N ARG A 471 -6.26 -25.41 -15.14
CA ARG A 471 -7.24 -25.48 -14.03
C ARG A 471 -8.32 -26.50 -14.38
N LEU A 472 -8.25 -27.68 -13.78
CA LEU A 472 -9.20 -28.79 -13.99
C LEU A 472 -10.01 -29.04 -12.71
N GLU A 473 -11.32 -28.83 -12.76
CA GLU A 473 -12.22 -29.22 -11.64
C GLU A 473 -12.53 -30.74 -11.62
N TYR A 474 -12.12 -31.54 -12.62
CA TYR A 474 -12.50 -32.98 -12.73
C TYR A 474 -11.41 -33.90 -13.35
N ALA A 475 -10.26 -34.03 -12.70
CA ALA A 475 -9.01 -34.55 -13.29
C ALA A 475 -8.78 -36.08 -13.35
N GLY A 476 -9.78 -36.95 -13.11
CA GLY A 476 -9.53 -38.39 -12.94
C GLY A 476 -9.03 -39.15 -14.17
N GLU A 477 -9.55 -38.85 -15.36
CA GLU A 477 -9.32 -39.65 -16.58
C GLU A 477 -8.23 -39.09 -17.49
N LEU A 478 -8.01 -37.77 -17.48
CA LEU A 478 -6.97 -37.10 -18.27
C LEU A 478 -5.55 -37.52 -17.83
N LEU A 479 -5.37 -37.76 -16.52
CA LEU A 479 -4.08 -38.13 -15.90
C LEU A 479 -3.59 -39.53 -16.30
N ALA A 480 -4.50 -40.46 -16.59
CA ALA A 480 -4.14 -41.82 -16.99
C ALA A 480 -3.62 -41.89 -18.44
N TYR A 481 -4.00 -40.94 -19.29
CA TYR A 481 -3.63 -40.89 -20.69
C TYR A 481 -2.29 -40.17 -20.92
N VAL A 482 -2.05 -39.05 -20.24
CA VAL A 482 -0.76 -38.30 -20.32
C VAL A 482 0.42 -39.17 -19.87
N ALA A 483 0.21 -40.03 -18.87
CA ALA A 483 1.22 -40.96 -18.37
C ALA A 483 1.54 -42.14 -19.33
N ALA A 484 0.72 -42.36 -20.37
CA ALA A 484 0.90 -43.43 -21.36
C ALA A 484 1.71 -42.99 -22.59
N GLN A 485 1.91 -41.68 -22.79
CA GLN A 485 2.61 -41.13 -23.96
C GLN A 485 4.10 -40.89 -23.64
N ARG A 486 4.99 -41.49 -24.44
CA ARG A 486 6.46 -41.37 -24.30
C ARG A 486 6.96 -40.06 -24.93
N PHE A 487 6.91 -38.94 -24.23
CA PHE A 487 7.56 -37.69 -24.66
C PHE A 487 8.18 -36.89 -23.48
N PRO A 488 9.20 -36.04 -23.74
CA PRO A 488 10.07 -35.46 -22.72
C PRO A 488 9.51 -34.16 -22.15
N ILE A 489 8.47 -34.22 -21.32
CA ILE A 489 7.98 -33.05 -20.56
C ILE A 489 7.73 -33.50 -19.12
N ARG A 490 8.34 -32.82 -18.13
CA ARG A 490 8.28 -33.20 -16.70
C ARG A 490 7.45 -32.19 -15.89
N VAL A 491 6.68 -32.72 -14.93
CA VAL A 491 5.58 -32.07 -14.18
C VAL A 491 5.88 -32.07 -12.67
N VAL A 492 6.00 -30.94 -11.95
CA VAL A 492 5.77 -30.86 -10.48
C VAL A 492 5.41 -29.43 -9.97
N ARG A 493 4.46 -29.37 -9.02
CA ARG A 493 3.83 -28.17 -8.40
C ARG A 493 4.44 -27.76 -7.05
N THR A 494 4.47 -26.45 -6.73
CA THR A 494 4.67 -25.85 -5.38
C THR A 494 3.62 -24.73 -5.08
N PRO A 495 3.62 -23.99 -3.94
CA PRO A 495 2.67 -24.19 -2.84
C PRO A 495 1.90 -22.91 -2.47
N SER A 496 0.70 -22.75 -2.99
CA SER A 496 -0.42 -22.03 -2.36
C SER A 496 -1.68 -22.41 -3.13
N GLU A 497 -2.84 -22.21 -2.52
CA GLU A 497 -4.12 -22.80 -2.92
C GLU A 497 -4.41 -22.80 -4.45
N GLN A 498 -4.92 -23.93 -4.94
CA GLN A 498 -5.54 -24.17 -6.27
C GLN A 498 -4.75 -23.85 -7.55
N LEU A 499 -3.97 -24.79 -8.10
CA LEU A 499 -3.34 -24.76 -9.44
C LEU A 499 -2.66 -26.15 -9.64
N LEU A 500 -2.04 -26.43 -10.79
CA LEU A 500 -1.00 -27.45 -11.00
C LEU A 500 0.20 -26.73 -11.61
N ARG A 501 1.42 -26.94 -11.10
CA ARG A 501 2.66 -26.32 -11.60
C ARG A 501 3.57 -27.43 -12.15
N PHE A 502 4.36 -27.11 -13.16
CA PHE A 502 5.28 -28.02 -13.85
C PHE A 502 6.67 -27.36 -13.80
N GLU A 503 7.67 -28.01 -13.23
CA GLU A 503 9.05 -27.49 -13.16
C GLU A 503 10.01 -28.49 -13.81
N ALA A 504 10.76 -28.03 -14.82
CA ALA A 504 11.80 -28.80 -15.49
C ALA A 504 13.17 -28.28 -15.04
N THR A 505 13.99 -29.13 -14.42
CA THR A 505 15.42 -28.86 -14.20
C THR A 505 16.22 -29.73 -15.16
N PHE A 506 17.12 -29.12 -15.92
CA PHE A 506 18.11 -29.82 -16.73
C PHE A 506 19.42 -29.95 -15.94
N GLY A 507 19.80 -31.19 -15.63
CA GLY A 507 21.03 -31.57 -14.93
C GLY A 507 21.12 -33.09 -14.75
N GLU A 508 22.33 -33.65 -14.61
CA GLU A 508 22.66 -35.08 -14.83
C GLU A 508 22.05 -36.10 -13.84
N ASP A 509 21.38 -35.70 -12.77
CA ASP A 509 20.74 -36.61 -11.79
C ASP A 509 19.19 -36.58 -11.87
N ARG A 510 18.56 -37.68 -12.33
CA ARG A 510 17.13 -37.76 -12.65
C ARG A 510 16.22 -38.18 -11.47
N ARG A 511 16.05 -37.33 -10.45
CA ARG A 511 15.13 -37.63 -9.31
C ARG A 511 13.72 -37.09 -9.52
N ALA A 512 12.69 -37.80 -9.06
CA ALA A 512 11.30 -37.31 -9.04
C ALA A 512 10.66 -37.51 -7.65
N GLN A 513 10.04 -36.46 -7.11
CA GLN A 513 9.32 -36.51 -5.84
C GLN A 513 7.85 -36.14 -6.06
N VAL A 514 6.94 -36.98 -5.58
CA VAL A 514 5.48 -36.82 -5.75
C VAL A 514 4.83 -36.72 -4.36
N ILE A 515 4.18 -35.61 -4.07
CA ILE A 515 3.49 -35.39 -2.79
C ILE A 515 1.99 -35.23 -3.03
N LEU A 516 1.17 -36.06 -2.36
CA LEU A 516 -0.28 -36.09 -2.56
C LEU A 516 -1.04 -35.56 -1.35
N PRO A 517 -1.98 -34.60 -1.51
CA PRO A 517 -2.89 -34.20 -0.46
C PRO A 517 -4.15 -35.08 -0.42
N LEU A 518 -4.48 -35.64 0.74
CA LEU A 518 -5.75 -36.37 0.95
C LEU A 518 -6.82 -35.42 1.51
N ARG A 519 -7.95 -35.30 0.80
CA ARG A 519 -9.23 -34.85 1.39
C ARG A 519 -10.08 -36.06 1.77
N ALA A 520 -10.79 -35.95 2.89
CA ALA A 520 -11.41 -37.05 3.63
C ALA A 520 -12.89 -37.23 3.26
N ASP A 521 -13.23 -36.99 1.99
CA ASP A 521 -14.58 -36.96 1.48
C ASP A 521 -14.68 -38.04 0.39
N GLU A 522 -15.78 -38.79 0.41
CA GLU A 522 -16.02 -40.05 -0.29
C GLU A 522 -15.39 -40.14 -1.69
N GLY A 523 -14.40 -41.03 -1.85
CA GLY A 523 -13.65 -41.20 -3.11
C GLY A 523 -12.26 -41.83 -2.97
N THR A 524 -11.79 -42.08 -1.74
CA THR A 524 -10.41 -42.53 -1.45
C THR A 524 -10.06 -43.89 -2.07
N ALA A 525 -11.03 -44.81 -2.18
CA ALA A 525 -10.84 -46.13 -2.81
C ALA A 525 -10.77 -46.06 -4.34
N TYR A 526 -11.51 -45.12 -4.95
CA TYR A 526 -11.42 -44.83 -6.39
C TYR A 526 -10.06 -44.22 -6.71
N TRP A 527 -9.62 -43.22 -5.93
CA TRP A 527 -8.31 -42.60 -6.06
C TRP A 527 -7.15 -43.59 -5.94
N ALA A 528 -7.15 -44.49 -4.95
CA ALA A 528 -6.08 -45.48 -4.77
C ALA A 528 -5.92 -46.41 -5.97
N ARG A 529 -7.02 -46.83 -6.59
CA ARG A 529 -7.04 -47.75 -7.75
C ARG A 529 -6.55 -47.08 -9.04
N HIS A 530 -6.82 -45.79 -9.22
CA HIS A 530 -6.36 -45.02 -10.38
C HIS A 530 -4.90 -44.54 -10.20
N PHE A 531 -4.51 -44.20 -8.98
CA PHE A 531 -3.14 -43.82 -8.63
C PHE A 531 -2.13 -44.96 -8.83
N GLY A 532 -2.53 -46.21 -8.61
CA GLY A 532 -1.66 -47.36 -8.90
C GLY A 532 -1.22 -47.45 -10.37
N ARG A 533 -2.07 -46.99 -11.30
CA ARG A 533 -1.71 -46.94 -12.73
C ARG A 533 -0.69 -45.83 -13.03
N LEU A 534 -0.81 -44.68 -12.37
CA LEU A 534 0.14 -43.57 -12.49
C LEU A 534 1.55 -43.99 -12.01
N LEU A 535 1.65 -44.62 -10.84
CA LEU A 535 2.92 -45.12 -10.30
C LEU A 535 3.54 -46.19 -11.20
N THR A 536 2.73 -47.11 -11.73
CA THR A 536 3.18 -48.14 -12.68
C THR A 536 3.70 -47.53 -13.98
N SER A 537 3.12 -46.41 -14.45
CA SER A 537 3.59 -45.71 -15.65
C SER A 537 4.88 -44.91 -15.39
N LEU A 538 4.97 -44.23 -14.24
CA LEU A 538 6.17 -43.47 -13.84
C LEU A 538 7.39 -44.37 -13.63
N ALA A 539 7.21 -45.57 -13.06
CA ALA A 539 8.26 -46.56 -12.89
C ALA A 539 8.76 -47.19 -14.21
N LYS A 540 7.98 -47.07 -15.30
CA LYS A 540 8.38 -47.51 -16.65
C LYS A 540 9.03 -46.40 -17.48
N GLY A 541 9.14 -45.18 -16.93
CA GLY A 541 9.79 -44.03 -17.54
C GLY A 541 11.28 -43.90 -17.18
N PRO A 542 12.01 -42.89 -17.70
CA PRO A 542 13.47 -42.75 -17.53
C PRO A 542 13.88 -42.18 -16.16
N VAL A 543 13.15 -42.52 -15.08
CA VAL A 543 13.30 -41.95 -13.74
C VAL A 543 13.97 -42.98 -12.82
N ASP A 544 15.13 -42.64 -12.26
CA ASP A 544 15.96 -43.61 -11.51
C ASP A 544 15.48 -43.84 -10.06
N ARG A 545 14.65 -42.95 -9.51
CA ARG A 545 14.05 -43.09 -8.17
C ARG A 545 12.80 -42.23 -8.02
N VAL A 546 11.71 -42.83 -7.52
CA VAL A 546 10.44 -42.15 -7.22
C VAL A 546 10.15 -42.21 -5.73
N THR A 547 10.00 -41.06 -5.08
CA THR A 547 9.57 -40.97 -3.68
C THR A 547 8.16 -40.41 -3.59
N VAL A 548 7.25 -41.15 -2.95
CA VAL A 548 5.84 -40.75 -2.76
C VAL A 548 5.59 -40.41 -1.29
N THR A 549 5.06 -39.21 -1.02
CA THR A 549 4.70 -38.78 0.35
C THR A 549 3.24 -38.34 0.41
N LEU A 550 2.46 -38.90 1.34
CA LEU A 550 1.05 -38.52 1.55
C LEU A 550 0.96 -37.46 2.64
N ALA A 551 0.39 -36.28 2.34
CA ALA A 551 0.26 -35.17 3.28
C ALA A 551 -1.21 -34.91 3.65
N GLY A 552 -1.55 -35.00 4.94
CA GLY A 552 -2.90 -34.72 5.45
C GLY A 552 -2.97 -34.68 6.97
N LYS A 553 -3.89 -33.88 7.55
CA LYS A 553 -4.08 -33.75 9.01
C LYS A 553 -4.85 -34.92 9.67
N LYS A 554 -5.28 -35.93 8.90
CA LYS A 554 -6.09 -37.07 9.39
C LYS A 554 -5.53 -38.40 8.86
N ARG A 555 -5.68 -39.47 9.67
CA ARG A 555 -5.26 -40.85 9.34
C ARG A 555 -5.89 -41.33 8.03
N LEU A 556 -5.09 -41.98 7.18
CA LEU A 556 -5.58 -42.71 6.01
C LEU A 556 -6.65 -43.74 6.41
N ALA A 557 -7.69 -43.90 5.59
CA ALA A 557 -8.55 -45.07 5.67
C ALA A 557 -7.71 -46.34 5.45
N ARG A 558 -7.95 -47.38 6.26
CA ARG A 558 -7.15 -48.62 6.33
C ARG A 558 -7.02 -49.30 4.95
N ASP A 559 -8.09 -49.25 4.16
CA ASP A 559 -8.17 -49.89 2.84
C ASP A 559 -7.33 -49.17 1.79
N ALA A 560 -7.27 -47.83 1.85
CA ALA A 560 -6.44 -47.04 0.94
C ALA A 560 -4.94 -47.24 1.22
N ARG A 561 -4.57 -47.42 2.50
CA ARG A 561 -3.20 -47.73 2.91
C ARG A 561 -2.76 -49.10 2.39
N ALA A 562 -3.58 -50.14 2.58
CA ALA A 562 -3.27 -51.50 2.14
C ALA A 562 -3.13 -51.61 0.61
N GLU A 563 -3.89 -50.83 -0.16
CA GLU A 563 -3.78 -50.80 -1.62
C GLU A 563 -2.47 -50.12 -2.08
N LEU A 564 -2.09 -49.01 -1.44
CA LEU A 564 -0.85 -48.29 -1.75
C LEU A 564 0.40 -49.09 -1.39
N GLU A 565 0.40 -49.77 -0.24
CA GLU A 565 1.48 -50.69 0.16
C GLU A 565 1.60 -51.86 -0.83
N ARG A 566 0.47 -52.39 -1.34
CA ARG A 566 0.46 -53.47 -2.34
C ARG A 566 1.04 -53.03 -3.69
N VAL A 567 0.71 -51.82 -4.15
CA VAL A 567 1.26 -51.27 -5.40
C VAL A 567 2.75 -50.95 -5.25
N ALA A 568 3.16 -50.36 -4.13
CA ALA A 568 4.57 -50.08 -3.84
C ALA A 568 5.43 -51.36 -3.89
N ALA A 569 4.91 -52.47 -3.34
CA ALA A 569 5.60 -53.75 -3.34
C ALA A 569 5.78 -54.39 -4.74
N THR A 570 5.14 -53.85 -5.79
CA THR A 570 5.27 -54.33 -7.17
C THR A 570 6.28 -53.54 -8.02
N LEU A 571 6.97 -52.56 -7.43
CA LEU A 571 7.86 -51.63 -8.13
C LEU A 571 9.24 -51.59 -7.45
N ASP A 572 10.27 -52.09 -8.11
CA ASP A 572 11.61 -52.31 -7.51
C ASP A 572 12.36 -51.03 -7.10
N ASP A 573 12.07 -49.87 -7.72
CA ASP A 573 12.77 -48.58 -7.53
C ASP A 573 11.87 -47.43 -6.98
N VAL A 574 10.77 -47.77 -6.31
CA VAL A 574 9.80 -46.80 -5.77
C VAL A 574 9.74 -46.87 -4.25
N GLU A 575 10.14 -45.79 -3.59
CA GLU A 575 10.07 -45.68 -2.12
C GLU A 575 8.80 -44.91 -1.71
N VAL A 576 7.85 -45.62 -1.08
CA VAL A 576 6.60 -45.01 -0.60
C VAL A 576 6.70 -44.72 0.89
N VAL A 577 6.70 -43.44 1.25
CA VAL A 577 6.76 -42.98 2.64
C VAL A 577 5.38 -42.57 3.09
N LEU A 578 4.77 -43.41 3.93
CA LEU A 578 3.43 -43.19 4.48
C LEU A 578 3.51 -42.39 5.79
N PRO A 579 2.60 -41.43 6.03
CA PRO A 579 2.53 -40.73 7.31
C PRO A 579 2.12 -41.71 8.44
N VAL A 580 2.75 -41.60 9.60
CA VAL A 580 2.45 -42.40 10.82
C VAL A 580 1.09 -42.03 11.40
#